data_AF-A0A7C1WD54-F1
#
_entry.id   AF-A0A7C1WD54-F1
#
_cell.length_a   1.000
_cell.length_b   1.000
_cell.length_c   1.000
_cell.angle_alpha   90.00
_cell.angle_beta   90.00
_cell.angle_gamma   90.00
#
_symmetry.space_group_name_H-M   'P 1'
#
loop_
_entity.id
_entity.type
_entity.pdbx_description
1 polymer ?
#
loop_
_entity_poly.entity_id
_entity_poly.type
_entity_poly.pdbx_seq_one_letter_code
_entity_poly.pdbx_strand_id
1 'polypeptide(L)'
;VISVYSDRSFTFITKTPPAAILLKKAAGIKSGSGTPNTKKVGKVSRAQLEEIATTKMPDLTAADMDAAVRTLSGTARSMGLETEGV
;
A
#
# COMPACT_ATOMS: atom_id res chain seq x y z
N VAL A 1 -0.21 -10.74 -12.41
CA VAL A 1 0.08 -10.40 -13.83
C VAL A 1 -0.02 -11.68 -14.63
N ILE A 2 -0.73 -11.68 -15.76
CA ILE A 2 -0.84 -12.84 -16.66
C ILE A 2 -0.16 -12.44 -17.97
N SER A 3 0.90 -13.16 -18.33
CA SER A 3 1.60 -13.00 -19.61
C SER A 3 1.23 -14.16 -20.51
N VAL A 4 0.72 -13.88 -21.70
CA VAL A 4 0.31 -14.89 -22.70
C VAL A 4 1.30 -14.85 -23.86
N TYR A 5 1.81 -16.01 -24.24
CA TYR A 5 2.77 -16.18 -25.33
C TYR A 5 2.07 -16.64 -26.62
N SER A 6 2.76 -16.50 -27.76
CA SER A 6 2.22 -16.84 -29.09
C SER A 6 1.91 -18.33 -29.27
N ASP A 7 2.57 -19.19 -28.50
CA ASP A 7 2.32 -20.64 -28.44
C ASP A 7 1.10 -21.00 -27.57
N ARG A 8 0.33 -20.00 -27.12
CA ARG A 8 -0.80 -20.14 -26.20
C ARG A 8 -0.40 -20.63 -24.80
N SER A 9 0.89 -20.66 -24.48
CA SER A 9 1.33 -20.81 -23.09
C SER A 9 1.08 -19.50 -22.33
N PHE A 10 0.88 -19.61 -21.02
CA PHE A 10 0.76 -18.43 -20.16
C PHE A 10 1.52 -18.64 -18.86
N THR A 11 2.18 -17.59 -18.40
CA THR A 11 2.76 -17.51 -17.05
C THR A 11 1.94 -16.53 -16.24
N PHE A 12 1.54 -16.91 -15.03
CA PHE A 12 0.88 -16.00 -14.11
C PHE A 12 1.71 -15.84 -12.84
N ILE A 13 1.86 -14.59 -12.41
CA ILE A 13 2.54 -14.23 -11.16
C ILE A 13 1.51 -13.58 -10.24
N THR A 14 1.30 -14.21 -9.08
CA THR A 14 0.49 -13.67 -7.98
C THR A 14 1.32 -12.64 -7.22
N LYS A 15 0.97 -11.36 -7.36
CA LYS A 15 1.57 -10.28 -6.57
C LYS A 15 0.89 -10.15 -5.22
N THR A 16 1.57 -9.51 -4.27
CA THR A 16 1.00 -9.14 -2.98
C THR A 16 -0.20 -8.19 -3.13
N PRO A 17 -1.10 -8.17 -2.13
CA PRO A 17 -2.24 -7.27 -2.13
C PRO A 17 -1.82 -5.79 -2.33
N PRO A 18 -2.66 -4.98 -3.00
CA PRO A 18 -2.44 -3.54 -3.13
C PRO A 18 -2.25 -2.85 -1.77
N ALA A 19 -1.34 -1.88 -1.70
CA ALA A 19 -1.07 -1.11 -0.49
C ALA A 19 -2.34 -0.46 0.08
N ALA A 20 -3.24 0.01 -0.80
CA ALA A 20 -4.50 0.61 -0.40
C ALA A 20 -5.41 -0.35 0.42
N ILE A 21 -5.40 -1.65 0.11
CA ILE A 21 -6.20 -2.64 0.86
C ILE A 21 -5.58 -2.90 2.23
N LEU A 22 -4.26 -3.04 2.27
CA LEU A 22 -3.52 -3.25 3.52
C LEU A 22 -3.66 -2.04 4.46
N LEU A 23 -3.56 -0.83 3.92
CA LEU A 23 -3.78 0.42 4.66
C LEU A 23 -5.23 0.56 5.16
N LYS A 24 -6.23 0.20 4.34
CA LYS A 24 -7.63 0.15 4.78
C LYS A 24 -7.83 -0.81 5.95
N LYS A 25 -7.21 -1.98 5.89
CA LYS A 25 -7.28 -2.98 6.96
C LYS A 25 -6.62 -2.49 8.25
N ALA A 26 -5.44 -1.86 8.15
CA ALA A 26 -4.75 -1.30 9.30
C ALA A 26 -5.48 -0.10 9.93
N ALA A 27 -6.11 0.75 9.11
CA ALA A 27 -6.90 1.89 9.57
C ALA A 27 -8.35 1.54 9.94
N GLY A 28 -8.80 0.30 9.72
CA GLY A 28 -10.17 -0.13 10.01
C GLY A 28 -11.26 0.51 9.13
N ILE A 29 -10.90 1.06 7.95
CA ILE A 29 -11.82 1.79 7.08
C ILE A 29 -12.26 0.95 5.86
N LYS A 30 -13.50 1.15 5.41
CA LYS A 30 -14.05 0.48 4.21
C LYS A 30 -13.71 1.24 2.91
N SER A 31 -13.71 2.57 2.96
CA SER A 31 -13.44 3.46 1.83
C SER A 31 -12.44 4.56 2.20
N GLY A 32 -11.66 5.00 1.21
CA GLY A 32 -10.81 6.18 1.36
C GLY A 32 -11.63 7.48 1.28
N SER A 33 -10.98 8.60 1.58
CA SER A 33 -11.60 9.91 1.46
C SER A 33 -11.83 10.30 0.00
N GLY A 34 -13.03 10.78 -0.32
CA GLY A 34 -13.30 11.45 -1.61
C GLY A 34 -12.64 12.84 -1.71
N THR A 35 -12.15 13.39 -0.59
CA THR A 35 -11.42 14.66 -0.54
C THR A 35 -10.20 14.54 0.37
N PRO A 36 -9.14 13.81 -0.05
CA PRO A 36 -8.00 13.42 0.79
C PRO A 36 -7.24 14.56 1.49
N ASN A 37 -7.28 15.75 0.90
CA ASN A 37 -6.59 16.94 1.40
C ASN A 37 -7.36 17.66 2.51
N THR A 38 -8.69 17.55 2.54
CA THR A 38 -9.56 18.29 3.48
C THR A 38 -10.26 17.38 4.49
N LYS A 39 -10.68 16.17 4.08
CA LYS A 39 -11.32 15.19 4.98
C LYS A 39 -10.38 14.01 5.22
N LYS A 40 -9.84 13.93 6.43
CA LYS A 40 -9.11 12.75 6.89
C LYS A 40 -10.09 11.70 7.40
N VAL A 41 -9.92 10.46 6.94
CA VAL A 41 -10.84 9.33 7.22
C VAL A 41 -10.28 8.31 8.19
N GLY A 42 -9.04 8.51 8.67
CA GLY A 42 -8.40 7.63 9.64
C GLY A 42 -6.93 7.98 9.86
N LYS A 43 -6.31 7.25 10.76
CA LYS A 43 -4.89 7.38 11.11
C LYS A 43 -4.19 6.04 10.98
N VAL A 44 -2.90 6.06 10.64
CA VAL A 44 -2.03 4.88 10.58
C VAL A 44 -0.72 5.22 11.30
N SER A 45 -0.29 4.35 12.21
CA SER A 45 0.98 4.54 12.91
C SER A 45 2.16 4.03 12.09
N ARG A 46 3.37 4.51 12.40
CA ARG A 46 4.60 4.03 11.80
C ARG A 46 4.78 2.51 11.92
N ALA A 47 4.47 1.92 13.09
CA ALA A 47 4.56 0.48 13.31
C ALA A 47 3.66 -0.31 12.33
N GLN A 48 2.44 0.16 12.10
CA GLN A 48 1.54 -0.45 11.12
C GLN A 48 2.06 -0.32 9.68
N LEU A 49 2.73 0.80 9.36
CA LEU A 49 3.36 0.97 8.04
C LEU A 49 4.54 0.02 7.85
N GLU A 50 5.34 -0.24 8.90
CA GLU A 50 6.46 -1.19 8.86
C GLU A 50 5.98 -2.65 8.69
N GLU A 51 4.89 -3.04 9.34
CA GLU A 51 4.26 -4.36 9.14
C GLU A 51 3.75 -4.54 7.69
N ILE A 52 3.10 -3.51 7.15
CA ILE A 52 2.63 -3.49 5.76
C ILE A 52 3.81 -3.51 4.80
N ALA A 53 4.87 -2.73 5.09
CA ALA A 53 6.09 -2.69 4.31
C ALA A 53 6.75 -4.05 4.25
N THR A 54 6.89 -4.74 5.39
CA THR A 54 7.47 -6.09 5.47
C THR A 54 6.71 -7.09 4.60
N THR A 55 5.37 -7.05 4.64
CA THR A 55 4.52 -7.92 3.81
C THR A 55 4.65 -7.61 2.32
N LYS A 56 4.80 -6.32 1.97
CA LYS A 56 4.82 -5.84 0.59
C LYS A 56 6.22 -5.70 0.00
N MET A 57 7.27 -5.85 0.81
CA MET A 57 8.67 -5.60 0.44
C MET A 57 9.10 -6.34 -0.84
N PRO A 58 8.70 -7.60 -1.08
CA PRO A 58 9.06 -8.30 -2.32
C PRO A 58 8.52 -7.65 -3.61
N ASP A 59 7.45 -6.85 -3.50
CA ASP A 59 6.82 -6.14 -4.63
C ASP A 59 7.10 -4.63 -4.62
N LEU A 60 7.76 -4.10 -3.58
CA LEU A 60 8.13 -2.70 -3.48
C LEU A 60 9.48 -2.46 -4.16
N THR A 61 9.62 -1.30 -4.78
CA THR A 61 10.89 -0.84 -5.35
C THR A 61 11.73 -0.05 -4.34
N ALA A 62 11.43 -0.16 -3.06
CA ALA A 62 12.10 0.59 -2.00
C ALA A 62 13.50 0.03 -1.72
N ALA A 63 14.46 0.93 -1.51
CA ALA A 63 15.84 0.54 -1.22
C ALA A 63 16.04 0.07 0.23
N ASP A 64 15.26 0.62 1.16
CA ASP A 64 15.30 0.33 2.59
C ASP A 64 13.89 0.42 3.20
N MET A 65 13.78 0.10 4.50
CA MET A 65 12.51 0.12 5.22
C MET A 65 11.93 1.53 5.33
N ASP A 66 12.76 2.57 5.50
CA ASP A 66 12.29 3.96 5.59
C ASP A 66 11.68 4.44 4.26
N ALA A 67 12.31 4.09 3.13
CA ALA A 67 11.80 4.36 1.78
C ALA A 67 10.49 3.59 1.52
N ALA A 68 10.37 2.36 2.03
CA ALA A 68 9.14 1.58 1.96
C ALA A 68 8.01 2.25 2.75
N VAL A 69 8.29 2.66 3.99
CA VAL A 69 7.36 3.39 4.85
C VAL A 69 6.94 4.71 4.21
N ARG A 70 7.87 5.46 3.61
CA ARG A 70 7.59 6.71 2.89
C ARG A 70 6.73 6.49 1.63
N THR A 71 6.92 5.39 0.92
CA THR A 71 6.09 5.02 -0.23
C THR A 71 4.66 4.71 0.21
N LEU A 72 4.52 3.98 1.31
CA LEU A 72 3.22 3.66 1.90
C LEU A 72 2.54 4.91 2.49
N SER A 73 3.30 5.82 3.10
CA SER A 73 2.75 7.07 3.64
C SER A 73 2.23 7.99 2.55
N GLY A 74 2.90 8.05 1.39
CA GLY A 74 2.38 8.74 0.21
C GLY A 74 1.03 8.17 -0.24
N THR A 75 0.90 6.84 -0.24
CA THR A 75 -0.36 6.16 -0.57
C THR A 75 -1.44 6.48 0.47
N ALA A 76 -1.12 6.39 1.77
CA ALA A 76 -2.01 6.74 2.86
C ALA A 76 -2.52 8.18 2.75
N ARG A 77 -1.63 9.14 2.47
CA ARG A 77 -1.98 10.55 2.26
C ARG A 77 -2.96 10.73 1.10
N SER A 78 -2.73 10.05 -0.02
CA SER A 78 -3.64 10.10 -1.19
C SER A 78 -5.02 9.50 -0.91
N MET A 79 -5.14 8.63 0.11
CA MET A 79 -6.40 8.07 0.56
C MET A 79 -7.09 8.91 1.65
N GLY A 80 -6.47 9.98 2.12
CA GLY A 80 -6.97 10.77 3.25
C GLY A 80 -6.72 10.11 4.60
N LEU A 81 -5.72 9.24 4.70
CA LEU A 81 -5.22 8.76 5.99
C LEU A 81 -4.11 9.70 6.48
N GLU A 82 -4.10 9.93 7.78
CA GLU A 82 -3.02 10.65 8.46
C GLU A 82 -1.99 9.66 8.98
N THR A 83 -0.72 9.91 8.70
CA THR A 83 0.39 9.04 9.11
C THR A 83 1.16 9.70 10.22
N GLU A 84 1.23 9.07 11.38
CA GLU A 84 2.00 9.57 12.52
C GLU A 84 3.43 9.02 12.48
N GLY A 85 4.44 9.90 12.47
CA GLY A 85 5.85 9.54 12.57
C GLY A 85 6.62 9.33 11.25
N VAL A 86 6.16 9.94 10.15
CA VAL A 86 6.82 9.93 8.83
C VAL A 86 6.90 11.34 8.26
#